data_AF-A0A2E7HBF7-F1
#
_entry.id   AF-A0A2E7HBF7-F1
#
_cell.length_a   1.000
_cell.length_b   1.000
_cell.length_c   1.000
_cell.angle_alpha   90.00
_cell.angle_beta   90.00
_cell.angle_gamma   90.00
#
_symmetry.space_group_name_H-M   'P 1'
#
loop_
_entity.id
_entity.type
_entity.pdbx_description
1 polymer ?
#
loop_
_entity_poly.entity_id
_entity_poly.type
_entity_poly.pdbx_seq_one_letter_code
_entity_poly.pdbx_strand_id
1 'polypeptide(L)'
;MIRLSGRSTALVLVLHMIAFSEAAAQMWTGTLETQETVEVASVVDGGTLALTDGREVRLVRIIAPKLSLGRDWIAEQPLALDAKAALEEPVAGQVVDLHSGPTGMDRHDRILVHVVLPDGHWVQAILLQQELARV
;
A
#
# COMPACT_ATOMS: atom_id res chain seq x y z
N MET A 1 -4.13 10.51 -65.97
CA MET A 1 -2.84 10.13 -65.36
C MET A 1 -2.97 10.23 -63.84
N ILE A 2 -2.61 9.15 -63.16
CA ILE A 2 -3.04 8.75 -61.81
C ILE A 2 -2.33 9.56 -60.73
N ARG A 3 -3.08 10.19 -59.81
CA ARG A 3 -2.55 10.82 -58.59
C ARG A 3 -2.70 9.81 -57.45
N LEU A 4 -1.58 9.24 -57.01
CA LEU A 4 -1.53 8.24 -55.94
C LEU A 4 -1.92 8.83 -54.58
N SER A 5 -2.67 8.02 -53.84
CA SER A 5 -3.47 8.30 -52.65
C SER A 5 -2.64 8.34 -51.36
N GLY A 6 -2.34 9.54 -50.85
CA GLY A 6 -1.75 9.75 -49.52
C GLY A 6 -2.70 9.57 -48.32
N ARG A 7 -3.83 8.87 -48.50
CA ARG A 7 -4.87 8.72 -47.45
C ARG A 7 -4.79 7.41 -46.68
N SER A 8 -4.05 6.41 -47.17
CA SER A 8 -3.99 5.08 -46.55
C SER A 8 -2.98 4.95 -45.40
N THR A 9 -1.94 5.78 -45.37
CA THR A 9 -0.88 5.68 -44.34
C THR A 9 -1.30 6.30 -43.01
N ALA A 10 -2.09 7.38 -43.04
CA ALA A 10 -2.58 8.06 -41.83
C ALA A 10 -3.62 7.22 -41.06
N LEU A 11 -4.44 6.43 -41.77
CA LEU A 11 -5.47 5.61 -41.14
C LEU A 11 -4.88 4.41 -40.39
N VAL A 12 -3.80 3.81 -40.92
CA VAL A 12 -3.10 2.68 -40.28
C VAL A 12 -2.34 3.13 -39.02
N LEU A 13 -1.80 4.36 -39.01
CA LEU A 13 -1.08 4.92 -37.86
C LEU A 13 -2.01 5.33 -36.70
N VAL A 14 -3.22 5.83 -36.99
CA VAL A 14 -4.20 6.20 -35.96
C VAL A 14 -4.79 4.94 -35.29
N LEU A 15 -5.01 3.86 -36.03
CA LEU A 15 -5.47 2.58 -35.46
C LEU A 15 -4.43 1.94 -34.52
N HIS A 16 -3.13 2.15 -34.74
CA HIS A 16 -2.08 1.64 -33.84
C HIS A 16 -1.95 2.44 -32.53
N MET A 17 -2.29 3.73 -32.52
CA MET A 17 -2.24 4.54 -31.30
C MET A 17 -3.37 4.23 -30.30
N ILE A 18 -4.56 3.88 -30.79
CA ILE A 18 -5.69 3.53 -29.92
C ILE A 18 -5.45 2.16 -29.25
N ALA A 19 -4.92 1.19 -30.00
CA ALA A 19 -4.61 -0.14 -29.45
C ALA A 19 -3.44 -0.14 -28.43
N PHE A 20 -2.46 0.76 -28.56
CA PHE A 20 -1.38 0.88 -27.58
C PHE A 20 -1.87 1.42 -26.22
N SER A 21 -2.89 2.29 -26.24
CA SER A 21 -3.50 2.86 -25.04
C SER A 21 -4.19 1.80 -24.18
N GLU A 22 -4.91 0.85 -24.79
CA GLU A 22 -5.61 -0.21 -24.05
C GLU A 22 -4.64 -1.23 -23.44
N ALA A 23 -3.59 -1.61 -24.18
CA ALA A 23 -2.58 -2.54 -23.69
C ALA A 23 -1.74 -1.93 -22.53
N ALA A 24 -1.38 -0.64 -22.61
CA ALA A 24 -0.67 0.05 -21.54
C ALA A 24 -1.54 0.24 -20.28
N ALA A 25 -2.85 0.48 -20.45
CA ALA A 25 -3.79 0.56 -19.34
C ALA A 25 -3.92 -0.78 -18.60
N GLN A 26 -3.90 -1.91 -19.33
CA GLN A 26 -3.90 -3.25 -18.71
C GLN A 26 -2.56 -3.59 -18.04
N MET A 27 -1.41 -3.18 -18.60
CA MET A 27 -0.10 -3.43 -17.96
C MET A 27 0.18 -2.59 -16.71
N TRP A 28 -0.52 -1.46 -16.50
CA TRP A 28 -0.41 -0.65 -15.27
C TRP A 28 -1.35 -1.12 -14.15
N THR A 29 -2.19 -2.13 -14.39
CA THR A 29 -2.96 -2.76 -13.30
C THR A 29 -2.05 -3.62 -12.44
N GLY A 30 -1.21 -2.98 -11.62
CA GLY A 30 -0.73 -3.59 -10.40
C GLY A 30 -1.95 -3.79 -9.51
N THR A 31 -2.71 -4.85 -9.77
CA THR A 31 -3.91 -5.18 -9.02
C THR A 31 -3.46 -5.49 -7.60
N LEU A 32 -3.98 -4.73 -6.63
CA LEU A 32 -3.94 -5.16 -5.24
C LEU A 32 -4.84 -6.40 -5.18
N GLU A 33 -4.22 -7.56 -5.13
CA GLU A 33 -4.92 -8.83 -5.12
C GLU A 33 -5.22 -9.22 -3.68
N THR A 34 -6.42 -9.79 -3.49
CA THR A 34 -6.99 -10.24 -2.21
C THR A 34 -7.28 -9.10 -1.23
N GLN A 35 -8.58 -8.85 -1.04
CA GLN A 35 -9.16 -8.15 0.10
C GLN A 35 -9.49 -9.24 1.14
N GLU A 36 -8.59 -9.45 2.09
CA GLU A 36 -8.89 -10.27 3.27
C GLU A 36 -9.26 -9.33 4.40
N THR A 37 -10.34 -9.63 5.13
CA THR A 37 -10.76 -8.85 6.27
C THR A 37 -10.38 -9.58 7.57
N VAL A 38 -9.74 -8.89 8.50
CA VAL A 38 -9.24 -9.48 9.76
C VAL A 38 -9.22 -8.46 10.89
N GLU A 39 -9.42 -8.90 12.12
CA GLU A 39 -9.38 -8.05 13.31
C GLU A 39 -7.94 -7.75 13.75
N VAL A 40 -7.67 -6.48 14.02
CA VAL A 40 -6.39 -6.02 14.59
C VAL A 40 -6.36 -6.28 16.09
N ALA A 41 -5.41 -7.12 16.52
CA ALA A 41 -5.20 -7.41 17.94
C ALA A 41 -4.44 -6.28 18.64
N SER A 42 -3.40 -5.74 18.01
CA SER A 42 -2.61 -4.63 18.58
C SER A 42 -1.74 -3.92 17.54
N VAL A 43 -1.24 -2.74 17.90
CA VAL A 43 -0.22 -2.01 17.12
C VAL A 43 1.16 -2.23 17.72
N VAL A 44 2.08 -2.80 16.95
CA VAL A 44 3.47 -3.08 17.38
C VAL A 44 4.33 -1.81 17.33
N ASP A 45 4.31 -1.12 16.19
CA ASP A 45 4.95 0.19 15.99
C ASP A 45 4.20 0.98 14.90
N GLY A 46 4.64 2.21 14.59
CA GLY A 46 3.99 3.10 13.62
C GLY A 46 3.87 2.58 12.18
N GLY A 47 4.31 1.35 11.87
CA GLY A 47 3.93 0.70 10.63
C GLY A 47 3.86 -0.82 10.72
N THR A 48 3.54 -1.39 11.88
CA THR A 48 3.36 -2.83 12.05
C THR A 48 2.16 -3.11 12.95
N LEU A 49 1.25 -3.96 12.49
CA LEU A 49 0.08 -4.42 13.23
C LEU A 49 0.22 -5.92 13.52
N ALA A 50 -0.25 -6.35 14.69
CA ALA A 50 -0.48 -7.75 15.00
C ALA A 50 -1.98 -8.06 14.86
N LEU A 51 -2.29 -9.17 14.19
CA LEU A 51 -3.65 -9.61 13.90
C LEU A 51 -4.11 -10.66 14.91
N THR A 52 -5.43 -10.82 15.06
CA THR A 52 -6.03 -11.81 15.99
C THR A 52 -5.74 -13.26 15.62
N ASP A 53 -5.38 -13.54 14.36
CA ASP A 53 -4.97 -14.87 13.89
C ASP A 53 -3.48 -15.18 14.10
N GLY A 54 -2.75 -14.27 14.74
CA GLY A 54 -1.33 -14.43 15.08
C GLY A 54 -0.35 -13.97 13.99
N ARG A 55 -0.83 -13.50 12.84
CA ARG A 55 0.02 -12.91 11.81
C ARG A 55 0.42 -11.48 12.18
N GLU A 56 1.58 -11.05 11.71
CA GLU A 56 1.97 -9.64 11.70
C GLU A 56 1.92 -9.09 10.28
N VAL A 57 1.50 -7.84 10.15
CA VAL A 57 1.47 -7.14 8.86
C VAL A 57 2.30 -5.87 8.90
N ARG A 58 2.99 -5.59 7.79
CA ARG A 58 3.82 -4.41 7.58
C ARG A 58 3.11 -3.48 6.61
N LEU A 59 2.88 -2.25 7.06
CA LEU A 59 2.34 -1.19 6.21
C LEU A 59 3.36 -0.85 5.12
N VAL A 60 3.05 -1.17 3.86
CA VAL A 60 3.95 -0.90 2.74
C VAL A 60 3.85 0.55 2.26
N ARG A 61 4.86 0.97 1.48
CA ARG A 61 4.94 2.29 0.82
C ARG A 61 5.01 3.48 1.78
N ILE A 62 5.12 3.23 3.09
CA ILE A 62 5.45 4.24 4.09
C ILE A 62 6.55 3.76 5.03
N ILE A 63 7.28 4.71 5.60
CA ILE A 63 8.29 4.52 6.64
C ILE A 63 7.90 5.41 7.82
N ALA A 64 7.43 4.78 8.90
CA ALA A 64 7.18 5.44 10.18
C ALA A 64 8.40 5.32 11.12
N PRO A 65 8.59 6.27 12.06
CA PRO A 65 9.61 6.17 13.09
C PRO A 65 9.49 4.89 13.92
N LYS A 66 10.63 4.33 14.31
CA LYS A 66 10.71 3.02 14.97
C LYS A 66 10.92 3.12 16.49
N LEU A 67 10.17 2.28 17.20
CA LEU A 67 10.36 2.02 18.63
C LEU A 67 11.55 1.10 18.87
N SER A 68 12.14 1.20 20.06
CA SER A 68 13.19 0.31 20.54
C SER A 68 12.66 -1.12 20.73
N LEU A 69 11.37 -1.25 21.09
CA LEU A 69 10.71 -2.49 21.48
C LEU A 69 11.49 -3.24 22.58
N GLY A 70 11.99 -2.50 23.58
CA GLY A 70 12.73 -3.06 24.71
C GLY A 70 14.16 -3.49 24.41
N ARG A 71 14.72 -3.07 23.26
CA ARG A 71 16.12 -3.34 22.91
C ARG A 71 16.99 -2.16 23.32
N ASP A 72 17.75 -2.32 24.41
CA ASP A 72 18.59 -1.28 25.01
C ASP A 72 19.66 -0.70 24.06
N TRP A 73 20.07 -1.46 23.04
CA TRP A 73 21.06 -1.04 22.06
C TRP A 73 20.47 -0.28 20.85
N ILE A 74 19.14 -0.12 20.80
CA ILE A 74 18.45 0.65 19.76
C ILE A 74 17.76 1.86 20.39
N ALA A 75 18.25 3.06 20.07
CA ALA A 75 17.57 4.28 20.44
C ALA A 75 16.20 4.39 19.74
N GLU A 76 15.20 4.84 20.48
CA GLU A 76 13.89 5.17 19.91
C GLU A 76 14.03 6.36 18.95
N GLN A 77 13.41 6.25 17.78
CA GLN A 77 13.39 7.35 16.83
C GLN A 77 12.44 8.45 17.35
N PRO A 78 12.75 9.74 17.10
CA PRO A 78 11.83 10.82 17.39
C PRO A 78 10.44 10.54 16.78
N LEU A 79 9.38 10.83 17.54
CA LEU A 79 7.97 10.65 17.16
C LEU A 79 7.51 9.18 17.00
N ALA A 80 8.30 8.19 17.43
CA ALA A 80 7.90 6.78 17.32
C ALA A 80 6.67 6.41 18.17
N LEU A 81 6.55 6.98 19.37
CA LEU A 81 5.37 6.80 20.21
C LEU A 81 4.15 7.51 19.61
N ASP A 82 4.33 8.70 19.06
CA ASP A 82 3.25 9.46 18.39
C ASP A 82 2.75 8.71 17.14
N ALA A 83 3.66 8.18 16.32
CA ALA A 83 3.31 7.36 15.16
C ALA A 83 2.58 6.06 15.55
N LYS A 84 2.98 5.41 16.65
CA LYS A 84 2.26 4.25 17.17
C LYS A 84 0.84 4.65 17.60
N ALA A 85 0.70 5.72 18.38
CA ALA A 85 -0.59 6.18 18.88
C ALA A 85 -1.54 6.61 17.75
N ALA A 86 -1.04 7.33 16.75
CA ALA A 86 -1.80 7.75 15.58
C ALA A 86 -2.26 6.57 14.71
N LEU A 87 -1.48 5.49 14.66
CA LEU A 87 -1.90 4.25 14.01
C LEU A 87 -2.91 3.48 14.86
N GLU A 88 -2.75 3.45 16.18
CA GLU A 88 -3.56 2.68 17.12
C GLU A 88 -4.99 3.22 17.27
N GLU A 89 -5.17 4.53 17.31
CA GLU A 89 -6.47 5.17 17.48
C GLU A 89 -7.53 4.68 16.46
N PRO A 90 -7.25 4.65 15.14
CA PRO A 90 -8.26 4.20 14.17
C PRO A 90 -8.39 2.68 14.01
N VAL A 91 -7.40 1.87 14.46
CA VAL A 91 -7.36 0.43 14.11
C VAL A 91 -7.57 -0.52 15.28
N ALA A 92 -7.37 -0.10 16.54
CA ALA A 92 -7.41 -1.02 17.68
C ALA A 92 -8.80 -1.66 17.83
N GLY A 93 -8.85 -3.00 17.81
CA GLY A 93 -10.10 -3.77 17.89
C GLY A 93 -11.00 -3.62 16.66
N GLN A 94 -10.50 -3.02 15.57
CA GLN A 94 -11.24 -2.92 14.31
C GLN A 94 -10.96 -4.11 13.42
N VAL A 95 -11.99 -4.49 12.67
CA VAL A 95 -11.91 -5.42 11.56
C VAL A 95 -11.52 -4.61 10.32
N VAL A 96 -10.34 -4.86 9.76
CA VAL A 96 -9.76 -4.06 8.67
C VAL A 96 -9.59 -4.88 7.40
N ASP A 97 -9.63 -4.20 6.26
CA ASP A 97 -9.35 -4.78 4.96
C ASP A 97 -7.86 -4.70 4.64
N LEU A 98 -7.27 -5.87 4.38
CA LEU A 98 -5.89 -6.02 3.95
C LEU A 98 -5.82 -6.14 2.43
N HIS A 99 -5.05 -5.26 1.82
CA HIS A 99 -4.77 -5.28 0.39
C HIS A 99 -3.29 -5.57 0.15
N SER A 100 -3.00 -6.76 -0.35
CA SER A 100 -1.61 -7.23 -0.54
C SER A 100 -1.09 -6.94 -1.96
N GLY A 101 0.22 -6.73 -2.06
CA GLY A 101 0.92 -6.71 -3.35
C GLY A 101 1.37 -8.10 -3.82
N PRO A 102 1.99 -8.23 -5.01
CA PRO A 102 2.50 -9.51 -5.53
C PRO A 102 3.58 -10.15 -4.65
N THR A 103 4.36 -9.33 -3.95
CA THR A 103 5.37 -9.77 -2.98
C THR A 103 4.70 -9.86 -1.62
N GLY A 104 4.31 -11.07 -1.21
CA GLY A 104 3.42 -11.27 -0.07
C GLY A 104 4.05 -11.03 1.30
N MET A 105 5.36 -11.24 1.49
CA MET A 105 5.99 -11.20 2.81
C MET A 105 7.41 -10.61 2.77
N ASP A 106 7.85 -10.00 3.88
CA ASP A 106 9.25 -9.62 4.09
C ASP A 106 10.08 -10.71 4.79
N ARG A 107 11.39 -10.46 4.98
CA ARG A 107 12.32 -11.42 5.63
C ARG A 107 12.02 -11.73 7.11
N HIS A 108 11.05 -11.04 7.70
CA HIS A 108 10.60 -11.24 9.08
C HIS A 108 9.21 -11.91 9.12
N ASP A 109 8.80 -12.54 8.01
CA ASP A 109 7.53 -13.27 7.87
C ASP A 109 6.28 -12.39 8.04
N ARG A 110 6.44 -11.06 7.91
CA ARG A 110 5.32 -10.12 7.96
C ARG A 110 4.70 -9.96 6.59
N ILE A 111 3.37 -9.97 6.53
CA ILE A 111 2.65 -9.76 5.28
C ILE A 111 2.72 -8.28 4.89
N LEU A 112 3.01 -8.03 3.61
CA LEU A 112 3.16 -6.68 3.05
C LEU A 112 1.82 -6.15 2.54
N VAL A 113 1.22 -5.21 3.28
CA VAL A 113 -0.18 -4.80 3.04
C VAL A 113 -0.38 -3.28 3.03
N HIS A 114 -1.39 -2.87 2.27
CA HIS A 114 -2.16 -1.67 2.56
C HIS A 114 -3.33 -2.02 3.48
N VAL A 115 -3.67 -1.12 4.41
CA VAL A 115 -4.78 -1.32 5.36
C VAL A 115 -5.86 -0.26 5.12
N VAL A 116 -7.09 -0.73 5.00
CA VAL A 116 -8.28 0.10 4.79
C VAL A 116 -9.31 -0.20 5.89
N LEU A 117 -9.89 0.85 6.47
CA LEU A 117 -10.97 0.72 7.46
C LEU A 117 -12.31 0.38 6.79
N PRO A 118 -13.31 -0.15 7.54
CA PRO A 118 -14.62 -0.47 6.98
C PRO A 118 -15.35 0.71 6.31
N ASP A 119 -15.01 1.94 6.68
CA ASP A 119 -15.56 3.17 6.10
C ASP A 119 -14.79 3.66 4.86
N GLY A 120 -13.78 2.91 4.42
CA GLY A 120 -12.97 3.19 3.23
C GLY A 120 -11.74 4.06 3.47
N HIS A 121 -11.46 4.48 4.71
CA HIS A 121 -10.26 5.27 4.99
C HIS A 121 -8.98 4.43 4.86
N TRP A 122 -8.02 4.95 4.11
CA TRP A 122 -6.69 4.35 3.97
C TRP A 122 -5.82 4.71 5.18
N VAL A 123 -5.52 3.73 6.04
CA VAL A 123 -4.87 3.96 7.34
C VAL A 123 -3.49 4.61 7.20
N GLN A 124 -2.70 4.21 6.19
CA GLN A 124 -1.38 4.82 5.96
C GLN A 124 -1.45 6.32 5.62
N ALA A 125 -2.57 6.80 5.05
CA ALA A 125 -2.74 8.22 4.75
C ALA A 125 -2.80 9.07 6.02
N ILE A 126 -3.34 8.54 7.11
CA ILE A 126 -3.44 9.23 8.40
C ILE A 126 -2.04 9.58 8.91
N LEU A 127 -1.12 8.61 8.87
CA LEU A 127 0.28 8.82 9.27
C LEU A 127 1.00 9.83 8.38
N LEU A 128 0.75 9.80 7.06
CA LEU A 128 1.35 10.75 6.12
C LEU A 128 0.83 12.17 6.33
N GLN A 129 -0.47 12.34 6.55
CA GLN A 129 -1.11 13.65 6.78
C GLN A 129 -0.65 14.30 8.10
N GLN A 130 -0.32 13.49 9.09
CA GLN A 130 0.20 13.95 10.39
C GLN A 130 1.72 14.10 10.40
N GLU A 131 2.40 13.90 9.26
CA GLU A 131 3.87 13.94 9.16
C GLU A 131 4.58 12.89 10.05
N LEU A 132 3.86 11.81 10.41
CA LEU A 132 4.35 10.69 11.22
C LEU A 132 4.86 9.51 10.39
N ALA A 133 4.86 9.64 9.06
CA ALA A 133 5.52 8.73 8.15
C ALA A 133 6.01 9.46 6.89
N ARG A 134 6.91 8.82 6.13
CA ARG A 134 7.40 9.29 4.82
C ARG A 134 7.37 8.18 3.77
N VAL A 135 7.54 8.56 2.50
CA VAL A 135 7.67 7.63 1.35
C VAL A 135 9.12 7.38 0.96
#